data_AF-A0A6B1HZV5-F1
#
_entry.id   AF-A0A6B1HZV5-F1
#
_cell.length_a   1.000
_cell.length_b   1.000
_cell.length_c   1.000
_cell.angle_alpha   90.00
_cell.angle_beta   90.00
_cell.angle_gamma   90.00
#
_symmetry.space_group_name_H-M   'P 1'
#
loop_
_entity.id
_entity.type
_entity.pdbx_description
1 polymer ?
#
loop_
_entity_poly.entity_id
_entity_poly.type
_entity_poly.pdbx_seq_one_letter_code
_entity_poly.pdbx_strand_id
1 'polypeptide(L)'
;MFAAILAAVFLIAGAAAADEQPAHTDTSDAQMQFWMTHPQRTARAVRAEVPPRLDGVIDDAIWLHASVHEGFTQNDPDNGEPSTQRTTFQVAYDD
;
A
#
# COMPACT_ATOMS: atom_id res chain seq x y z
N MET A 1 -60.67 -35.21 -31.79
CA MET A 1 -59.62 -34.19 -31.96
C MET A 1 -58.38 -34.73 -31.25
N PHE A 2 -57.55 -35.51 -31.94
CA PHE A 2 -56.28 -35.10 -32.60
C PHE A 2 -55.25 -34.58 -31.57
N ALA A 3 -53.98 -34.94 -31.55
CA ALA A 3 -53.20 -35.96 -32.24
C ALA A 3 -51.82 -36.03 -31.56
N ALA A 4 -51.16 -37.16 -31.76
CA ALA A 4 -49.72 -37.36 -31.92
C ALA A 4 -48.75 -36.19 -31.66
N ILE A 5 -47.79 -36.51 -30.80
CA ILE A 5 -46.44 -35.97 -30.65
C ILE A 5 -45.85 -35.43 -31.96
N LEU A 6 -45.35 -34.20 -31.94
CA LEU A 6 -44.27 -33.77 -32.84
C LEU A 6 -43.16 -33.12 -32.03
N ALA A 7 -41.94 -33.57 -32.32
CA ALA A 7 -40.70 -33.18 -31.69
C ALA A 7 -40.47 -31.67 -31.71
N ALA A 8 -40.11 -31.10 -30.56
CA ALA A 8 -39.44 -29.80 -30.51
C ALA A 8 -37.94 -30.06 -30.31
N VAL A 9 -37.21 -29.79 -31.38
CA VAL A 9 -35.76 -29.83 -31.52
C VAL A 9 -35.11 -29.00 -30.41
N PHE A 10 -34.16 -29.61 -29.71
CA PHE A 10 -33.23 -28.93 -28.81
C PHE A 10 -32.34 -28.00 -29.65
N LEU A 11 -32.58 -26.69 -29.55
CA LEU A 11 -31.68 -25.68 -30.07
C LEU A 11 -30.85 -25.18 -28.89
N ILE A 12 -29.67 -25.78 -28.72
CA ILE A 12 -28.65 -25.30 -27.78
C ILE A 12 -28.14 -23.98 -28.36
N ALA A 13 -28.76 -22.87 -27.97
CA ALA A 13 -28.14 -21.58 -28.09
C ALA A 13 -26.98 -21.54 -27.10
N GLY A 14 -25.77 -21.77 -27.60
CA GLY A 14 -24.55 -21.47 -26.86
C GLY A 14 -24.52 -19.97 -26.59
N ALA A 15 -25.07 -19.56 -25.46
CA ALA A 15 -24.70 -18.30 -24.85
C ALA A 15 -23.24 -18.46 -24.45
N ALA A 16 -22.34 -17.97 -25.31
CA ALA A 16 -21.01 -17.60 -24.89
C ALA A 16 -21.22 -16.56 -23.78
N ALA A 17 -21.20 -17.03 -22.53
CA ALA A 17 -20.95 -16.18 -21.40
C ALA A 17 -19.56 -15.60 -21.67
N ALA A 18 -19.54 -14.41 -22.26
CA ALA A 18 -18.43 -13.52 -22.09
C ALA A 18 -18.33 -13.35 -20.58
N ASP A 19 -17.30 -13.95 -19.98
CA ASP A 19 -16.86 -13.55 -18.66
C ASP A 19 -16.66 -12.03 -18.75
N GLU A 20 -17.59 -11.26 -18.18
CA GLU A 20 -17.36 -9.87 -17.83
C GLU A 20 -16.27 -9.91 -16.77
N GLN A 21 -15.02 -9.91 -17.24
CA GLN A 21 -13.86 -9.69 -16.40
C GLN A 21 -14.14 -8.36 -15.67
N PRO A 22 -14.34 -8.36 -14.34
CA PRO A 22 -14.70 -7.16 -13.63
C PRO A 22 -13.63 -6.13 -13.95
N ALA A 23 -14.06 -4.95 -14.42
CA ALA A 23 -13.18 -3.84 -14.73
C ALA A 23 -12.13 -3.76 -13.63
N HIS A 24 -10.85 -3.87 -13.99
CA HIS A 24 -9.76 -3.58 -13.08
C HIS A 24 -10.00 -2.17 -12.59
N THR A 25 -10.66 -2.04 -11.44
CA THR A 25 -10.78 -0.78 -10.74
C THR A 25 -9.35 -0.41 -10.45
N ASP A 26 -8.89 0.69 -11.04
CA ASP A 26 -7.50 1.09 -10.97
C ASP A 26 -7.17 1.29 -9.49
N THR A 27 -6.57 0.26 -8.87
CA THR A 27 -6.26 0.22 -7.43
C THR A 27 -5.38 1.42 -7.06
N SER A 28 -4.70 2.01 -8.06
CA SER A 28 -3.92 3.23 -7.92
C SER A 28 -4.76 4.43 -7.46
N ASP A 29 -5.98 4.63 -7.96
CA ASP A 29 -6.83 5.78 -7.58
C ASP A 29 -7.30 5.67 -6.12
N ALA A 30 -7.73 4.47 -5.71
CA ALA A 30 -8.17 4.20 -4.35
C ALA A 30 -7.01 4.27 -3.35
N GLN A 31 -5.82 3.76 -3.74
CA GLN A 31 -4.61 3.92 -2.94
C GLN A 31 -4.21 5.39 -2.85
N MET A 32 -4.20 6.14 -3.96
CA MET A 32 -3.85 7.57 -3.96
C MET A 32 -4.75 8.37 -3.01
N GLN A 33 -6.05 8.10 -3.04
CA GLN A 33 -7.03 8.70 -2.13
C GLN A 33 -6.72 8.39 -0.66
N PHE A 34 -6.28 7.17 -0.36
CA PHE A 34 -5.84 6.78 0.99
C PHE A 34 -4.60 7.56 1.44
N TRP A 35 -3.58 7.70 0.58
CA TRP A 35 -2.36 8.48 0.90
C TRP A 35 -2.64 9.99 1.06
N MET A 36 -3.61 10.53 0.33
CA MET A 36 -4.02 11.95 0.44
C MET A 36 -4.82 12.24 1.72
N THR A 37 -5.48 11.24 2.30
CA THR A 37 -6.29 11.40 3.52
C THR A 37 -5.42 11.48 4.78
N HIS A 38 -4.16 11.00 4.72
CA HIS A 38 -3.23 11.06 5.83
C HIS A 38 -2.45 12.39 5.85
N PRO A 39 -2.28 13.02 7.04
CA PRO A 39 -1.48 14.23 7.14
C PRO A 39 -0.04 13.97 6.67
N GLN A 40 0.39 14.75 5.68
CA GLN A 40 1.74 14.65 5.15
C GLN A 40 2.74 15.13 6.21
N ARG A 41 3.62 14.24 6.67
CA ARG A 41 4.69 14.58 7.62
C ARG A 41 5.99 14.79 6.87
N THR A 42 6.75 15.80 7.30
CA THR A 42 8.09 16.07 6.75
C THR A 42 9.14 15.66 7.77
N ALA A 43 10.16 14.92 7.32
CA ALA A 43 11.34 14.60 8.11
C ALA A 43 12.53 15.41 7.59
N ARG A 44 13.32 16.00 8.50
CA ARG A 44 14.56 16.69 8.15
C ARG A 44 15.71 15.68 8.05
N ALA A 45 16.41 15.68 6.93
CA ALA A 45 17.66 14.96 6.73
C ALA A 45 18.86 15.86 7.03
N VAL A 46 19.98 15.26 7.47
CA VAL A 46 21.25 15.96 7.69
C VAL A 46 22.31 15.48 6.69
N ARG A 47 23.10 16.42 6.15
CA ARG A 47 24.21 16.04 5.26
C ARG A 47 25.37 15.51 6.10
N ALA A 48 25.90 14.35 5.72
CA ALA A 48 27.09 13.75 6.30
C ALA A 48 28.33 14.21 5.52
N GLU A 49 29.34 14.72 6.23
CA GLU A 49 30.65 15.03 5.62
C GLU A 49 31.49 13.76 5.42
N VAL A 50 31.23 12.73 6.23
CA VAL A 50 31.83 11.40 6.13
C VAL A 50 30.69 10.39 6.04
N PRO A 51 30.64 9.54 4.99
CA PRO A 51 29.61 8.52 4.85
C PRO A 51 29.56 7.58 6.07
N PRO A 52 28.36 7.31 6.63
CA PRO A 52 28.22 6.35 7.73
C PRO A 52 28.50 4.92 7.25
N ARG A 53 28.92 4.06 8.17
CA ARG A 53 29.18 2.66 7.87
C ARG A 53 27.88 1.87 7.86
N LEU A 54 27.64 1.11 6.79
CA LEU A 54 26.45 0.26 6.66
C LEU A 54 26.69 -1.15 7.20
N ASP A 55 27.12 -1.26 8.46
CA ASP A 55 27.42 -2.53 9.14
C ASP A 55 26.38 -2.93 10.20
N GLY A 56 25.33 -2.12 10.38
CA GLY A 56 24.25 -2.34 11.34
C GLY A 56 24.55 -1.81 12.74
N VAL A 57 25.73 -1.20 12.97
CA VAL A 57 26.04 -0.46 14.19
C VAL A 57 25.73 1.01 13.97
N ILE A 58 25.04 1.64 14.93
CA ILE A 58 24.63 3.05 14.85
C ILE A 58 25.50 3.87 15.82
N ASP A 59 26.79 3.98 15.52
CA ASP A 59 27.78 4.68 16.35
C ASP A 59 28.54 5.81 15.65
N ASP A 60 28.31 6.02 14.35
CA ASP A 60 28.88 7.16 13.60
C ASP A 60 28.38 8.51 14.14
N ALA A 61 29.27 9.52 14.11
CA ALA A 61 29.02 10.85 14.68
C ALA A 61 27.82 11.57 14.05
N ILE A 62 27.48 11.30 12.79
CA ILE A 62 26.33 11.93 12.12
C ILE A 62 25.01 11.65 12.85
N TRP A 63 24.88 10.49 13.50
CA TRP A 63 23.68 10.08 14.23
C TRP A 63 23.47 10.84 15.55
N LEU A 64 24.47 11.58 16.03
CA LEU A 64 24.30 12.52 17.16
C LEU A 64 23.65 13.84 16.72
N HIS A 65 23.68 14.13 15.42
CA HIS A 65 23.21 15.39 14.84
C HIS A 65 21.92 15.23 14.03
N ALA A 66 21.66 14.04 13.50
CA ALA A 66 20.40 13.71 12.85
C ALA A 66 19.24 13.83 13.86
N SER A 67 18.11 14.38 13.42
CA SER A 67 16.94 14.47 14.28
C SER A 67 16.30 13.10 14.42
N VAL A 68 15.99 12.70 15.66
CA VAL A 68 15.20 11.51 15.94
C VAL A 68 13.73 11.83 15.64
N HIS A 69 13.17 11.13 14.67
CA HIS A 69 11.77 11.21 14.28
C HIS A 69 10.99 10.06 14.90
N GLU A 70 9.85 10.36 15.52
CA GLU A 70 9.00 9.40 16.22
C GLU A 70 7.51 9.80 16.11
N GLY A 71 6.64 9.17 16.90
CA GLY A 71 5.20 9.48 16.92
C GLY A 71 4.42 8.82 15.78
N PHE A 72 4.83 7.63 15.37
CA PHE A 72 4.12 6.80 14.41
C PHE A 72 2.72 6.43 14.91
N THR A 73 1.79 6.30 13.97
CA THR A 73 0.43 5.79 14.20
C THR A 73 0.32 4.37 13.67
N GLN A 74 -0.53 3.55 14.26
CA GLN A 74 -0.78 2.20 13.77
C GLN A 74 -1.82 2.18 12.65
N ASN A 75 -1.64 1.29 11.67
CA ASN A 75 -2.65 1.06 10.63
C ASN A 75 -3.67 0.02 11.05
N ASP A 76 -3.34 -0.87 11.99
CA ASP A 76 -4.19 -1.92 12.55
C ASP A 76 -3.67 -2.24 13.96
N PRO A 77 -4.49 -2.73 14.90
CA PRO A 77 -5.95 -2.91 14.81
C PRO A 77 -6.76 -1.63 15.07
N ASP A 78 -6.19 -0.63 15.77
CA ASP A 78 -6.87 0.65 16.04
C ASP A 78 -6.27 1.77 15.19
N ASN A 79 -6.77 1.87 13.96
CA ASN A 79 -6.20 2.71 12.91
C ASN A 79 -6.09 4.18 13.33
N GLY A 80 -4.91 4.75 13.20
CA GLY A 80 -4.62 6.15 13.50
C GLY A 80 -4.22 6.44 14.96
N GLU A 81 -4.40 5.49 15.88
CA GLU A 81 -3.92 5.62 17.26
C GLU A 81 -2.38 5.55 17.34
N PRO A 82 -1.75 6.01 18.44
CA PRO A 82 -0.32 5.88 18.64
C PRO A 82 0.15 4.42 18.51
N SER A 83 1.29 4.23 17.86
CA SER A 83 1.91 2.89 17.74
C SER A 83 2.16 2.26 19.11
N THR A 84 1.77 0.99 19.27
CA THR A 84 2.00 0.24 20.52
C THR A 84 3.49 -0.10 20.74
N GLN A 85 4.30 -0.02 19.69
CA GLN A 85 5.75 -0.19 19.72
C GLN A 85 6.40 1.14 19.41
N ARG A 86 7.38 1.52 20.24
CA ARG A 86 8.17 2.72 19.99
C ARG A 86 9.04 2.51 18.77
N THR A 87 8.77 3.29 17.74
CA THR A 87 9.56 3.33 16.51
C THR A 87 10.20 4.70 16.37
N THR A 88 11.50 4.70 16.11
CA THR A 88 12.28 5.90 15.86
C THR A 88 13.10 5.73 14.60
N PHE A 89 13.27 6.79 13.83
CA PHE A 89 14.22 6.81 12.71
C PHE A 89 14.99 8.12 12.66
N GLN A 90 16.11 8.08 11.95
CA GLN A 90 16.95 9.23 11.66
C GLN A 90 17.26 9.19 10.17
N VAL A 91 17.50 10.36 9.56
CA VAL A 91 17.81 10.46 8.14
C VAL A 91 19.07 11.28 7.95
N ALA A 92 20.05 10.67 7.28
CA ALA A 92 21.26 11.33 6.83
C ALA A 92 21.46 11.07 5.33
N TYR A 93 22.20 11.95 4.66
CA TYR A 93 22.57 11.79 3.26
C TYR A 93 23.97 12.32 2.99
N ASP A 94 24.62 11.79 1.97
CA ASP A 94 25.85 12.31 1.37
C ASP A 94 25.62 12.52 -0.15
N ASP A 95 26.69 12.80 -0.90
CA ASP A 95 26.64 13.09 -2.34
C ASP A 95 26.64 11.82 -3.21
#